data_AF-A0AAU4THC7-F1
#
_entry.id   AF-A0AAU4THC7-F1
#
_cell.length_a   1.000
_cell.length_b   1.000
_cell.length_c   1.000
_cell.angle_alpha   90.00
_cell.angle_beta   90.00
_cell.angle_gamma   90.00
#
_symmetry.space_group_name_H-M   'P 1'
#
loop_
_entity.id
_entity.type
_entity.pdbx_description
1 polymer ?
#
loop_
_entity_poly.entity_id
_entity_poly.type
_entity_poly.pdbx_seq_one_letter_code
_entity_poly.pdbx_strand_id
1 'polypeptide(L)'
;MGRGLEGSAGEPGRAGKRLSRDAGLRAELELCEQYRIPHSQFLGGDGRWSDLDRAKAMAWAQWQRSVCPECRTRLQEWDHQRGGDPHAYVTDTLRCPGCELIEQERDHVPTDRSGYGVKIQLLPREQYEQRP
;
A
#
# COMPACT_ATOMS: atom_id res chain seq x y z
N MET A 1 -8.91 31.10 -22.38
CA MET A 1 -8.39 30.31 -23.51
C MET A 1 -7.61 29.15 -22.92
N GLY A 2 -8.24 27.97 -22.90
CA GLY A 2 -7.78 26.80 -22.14
C GLY A 2 -6.51 26.19 -22.72
N ARG A 3 -5.54 25.92 -21.83
CA ARG A 3 -4.34 25.13 -22.15
C ARG A 3 -4.75 23.67 -22.34
N GLY A 4 -4.56 23.16 -23.55
CA GLY A 4 -4.73 21.74 -23.88
C GLY A 4 -3.72 20.89 -23.10
N LEU A 5 -4.24 19.95 -22.32
CA LEU A 5 -3.48 18.86 -21.72
C LEU A 5 -3.29 17.77 -22.78
N GLU A 6 -2.29 17.91 -23.63
CA GLU A 6 -1.82 16.79 -24.46
C GLU A 6 -0.77 15.99 -23.69
N GLY A 7 -1.26 15.12 -22.80
CA GLY A 7 -0.48 14.01 -22.26
C GLY A 7 -0.60 12.84 -23.23
N SER A 8 0.36 12.74 -24.15
CA SER A 8 0.45 11.66 -25.15
C SER A 8 0.43 10.28 -24.48
N ALA A 9 -0.57 9.48 -24.86
CA ALA A 9 -0.67 8.07 -24.49
C ALA A 9 0.54 7.33 -25.07
N GLY A 10 1.55 7.09 -24.23
CA GLY A 10 2.76 6.37 -24.61
C GLY A 10 2.47 4.97 -25.15
N GLU A 11 3.26 4.56 -26.14
CA GLU A 11 3.14 3.31 -26.89
C GLU A 11 2.96 2.05 -26.01
N PRO A 12 2.16 1.07 -26.46
CA PRO A 12 1.78 -0.13 -25.69
C PRO A 12 2.93 -1.09 -25.35
N GLY A 13 4.15 -0.88 -25.85
CA GLY A 13 5.31 -1.73 -25.58
C GLY A 13 6.11 -1.42 -24.31
N ARG A 14 5.75 -0.38 -23.54
CA ARG A 14 6.53 0.10 -22.36
C ARG A 14 5.79 0.03 -21.02
N ALA A 15 4.65 -0.66 -20.92
CA ALA A 15 3.80 -0.67 -19.73
C ALA A 15 4.56 -1.03 -18.43
N GLY A 16 5.47 -2.00 -18.48
CA GLY A 16 6.26 -2.43 -17.31
C GLY A 16 7.21 -1.36 -16.75
N LYS A 17 7.77 -0.49 -17.59
CA LYS A 17 8.69 0.59 -17.17
C LYS A 17 7.98 1.78 -16.54
N ARG A 18 6.69 1.98 -16.85
CA ARG A 18 5.89 3.06 -16.25
C ARG A 18 5.49 2.70 -14.82
N LEU A 19 5.04 1.46 -14.57
CA LEU A 19 4.65 1.02 -13.23
C LEU A 19 5.79 1.07 -12.21
N SER A 20 7.04 0.84 -12.62
CA SER A 20 8.19 0.97 -11.71
C SER A 20 8.48 2.41 -11.28
N ARG A 21 8.20 3.40 -12.13
CA ARG A 21 8.55 4.82 -11.88
C ARG A 21 7.37 5.66 -11.39
N ASP A 22 6.15 5.22 -11.64
CA ASP A 22 4.93 5.97 -11.35
C ASP A 22 4.25 5.40 -10.10
N ALA A 23 4.43 6.06 -8.95
CA ALA A 23 3.80 5.65 -7.70
C ALA A 23 2.28 5.92 -7.68
N GLY A 24 1.83 6.97 -8.36
CA GLY A 24 0.41 7.32 -8.45
C GLY A 24 -0.37 6.25 -9.19
N LEU A 25 0.08 5.90 -10.40
CA LEU A 25 -0.56 4.85 -11.20
C LEU A 25 -0.62 3.49 -10.47
N ARG A 26 0.38 3.19 -9.62
CA ARG A 26 0.35 1.95 -8.79
C ARG A 26 -0.74 2.00 -7.74
N ALA A 27 -0.86 3.11 -7.00
CA ALA A 27 -1.92 3.27 -6.01
C ALA A 27 -3.32 3.21 -6.64
N GLU A 28 -3.49 3.81 -7.82
CA GLU A 28 -4.76 3.74 -8.58
C GLU A 28 -5.09 2.29 -8.96
N LEU A 29 -4.13 1.54 -9.48
CA LEU A 29 -4.34 0.14 -9.89
C LEU A 29 -4.57 -0.80 -8.70
N GLU A 30 -3.94 -0.55 -7.56
CA GLU A 30 -4.19 -1.27 -6.30
C GLU A 30 -5.65 -1.12 -5.86
N LEU A 31 -6.19 0.10 -5.88
CA LEU A 31 -7.61 0.35 -5.59
C LEU A 31 -8.53 -0.31 -6.64
N CYS A 32 -8.17 -0.22 -7.92
CA CYS A 32 -8.94 -0.85 -9.00
C CYS A 32 -9.05 -2.38 -8.81
N GLU A 33 -7.96 -3.03 -8.40
CA GLU A 33 -7.96 -4.46 -8.08
C GLU A 33 -8.84 -4.76 -6.86
N GLN A 34 -8.68 -4.01 -5.77
CA GLN A 34 -9.46 -4.18 -4.53
C GLN A 34 -10.96 -4.07 -4.78
N TYR A 35 -11.39 -3.09 -5.58
CA TYR A 35 -12.80 -2.87 -5.91
C TYR A 35 -13.27 -3.66 -7.14
N ARG A 36 -12.38 -4.38 -7.82
CA ARG A 36 -12.66 -5.16 -9.05
C ARG A 36 -13.30 -4.31 -10.16
N ILE A 37 -12.77 -3.11 -10.38
CA ILE A 37 -13.22 -2.15 -11.40
C ILE A 37 -12.10 -1.88 -12.44
N PRO A 38 -12.43 -1.53 -13.70
CA PRO A 38 -11.45 -1.07 -14.66
C PRO A 38 -10.91 0.31 -14.27
N HIS A 39 -9.66 0.60 -14.66
CA HIS A 39 -9.01 1.88 -14.36
C HIS A 39 -9.73 3.07 -14.98
N SER A 40 -10.32 2.91 -16.16
CA SER A 40 -11.19 3.92 -16.77
C SER A 40 -12.39 4.27 -15.89
N GLN A 41 -13.02 3.29 -15.22
CA GLN A 41 -14.11 3.54 -14.27
C GLN A 41 -13.62 4.28 -13.02
N PHE A 42 -12.45 3.91 -12.50
CA PHE A 42 -11.84 4.64 -11.39
C PHE A 42 -11.64 6.13 -11.70
N LEU A 43 -11.35 6.47 -12.96
CA LEU A 43 -11.25 7.85 -13.45
C LEU A 43 -12.60 8.51 -13.81
N GLY A 44 -13.74 7.88 -13.49
CA GLY A 44 -15.08 8.41 -13.78
C GLY A 44 -15.70 7.94 -15.11
N GLY A 45 -15.16 6.89 -15.72
CA GLY A 45 -15.70 6.26 -16.93
C GLY A 45 -16.95 5.41 -16.70
N ASP A 46 -17.42 4.76 -17.78
CA ASP A 46 -18.71 4.06 -17.86
C ASP A 46 -18.70 2.60 -17.35
N GLY A 47 -17.57 2.12 -16.81
CA GLY A 47 -17.43 0.75 -16.30
C GLY A 47 -17.07 -0.30 -17.36
N ARG A 48 -16.92 0.08 -18.64
CA ARG A 48 -16.55 -0.88 -19.69
C ARG A 48 -15.04 -1.11 -19.71
N TRP A 49 -14.65 -2.38 -19.80
CA TRP A 49 -13.25 -2.75 -19.95
C TRP A 49 -12.72 -2.40 -21.34
N SER A 50 -11.90 -1.36 -21.42
CA SER A 50 -11.14 -1.03 -22.62
C SER A 50 -9.93 -1.96 -22.80
N ASP A 51 -9.33 -1.96 -24.00
CA ASP A 51 -8.06 -2.65 -24.24
C ASP A 51 -6.94 -2.11 -23.34
N LEU A 52 -6.95 -0.80 -23.08
CA LEU A 52 -5.99 -0.15 -22.19
C LEU A 52 -6.16 -0.63 -20.74
N ASP A 53 -7.39 -0.78 -20.26
CA ASP A 53 -7.67 -1.29 -18.92
C ASP A 53 -7.18 -2.73 -18.76
N ARG A 54 -7.44 -3.57 -19.76
CA ARG A 54 -6.91 -4.95 -19.79
C ARG A 54 -5.39 -4.97 -19.76
N ALA A 55 -4.74 -4.16 -20.59
CA ALA A 55 -3.28 -4.07 -20.62
C ALA A 55 -2.69 -3.62 -19.28
N LYS A 56 -3.32 -2.62 -18.63
CA LYS A 56 -2.91 -2.15 -17.29
C LYS A 56 -3.11 -3.22 -16.23
N ALA A 57 -4.25 -3.91 -16.22
CA ALA A 57 -4.53 -4.97 -15.26
C ALA A 57 -3.52 -6.13 -15.39
N MET A 58 -3.20 -6.55 -16.62
CA MET A 58 -2.20 -7.58 -16.86
C MET A 58 -0.79 -7.14 -16.44
N ALA A 59 -0.43 -5.88 -16.73
CA ALA A 59 0.84 -5.30 -16.30
C ALA A 59 0.94 -5.19 -14.76
N TRP A 60 -0.15 -4.81 -14.09
CA TRP A 60 -0.25 -4.78 -12.63
C TRP A 60 -0.07 -6.18 -12.03
N ALA A 61 -0.76 -7.19 -12.57
CA ALA A 61 -0.62 -8.57 -12.10
C ALA A 61 0.82 -9.09 -12.29
N GLN A 62 1.49 -8.74 -13.39
CA GLN A 62 2.90 -9.07 -13.58
C GLN A 62 3.82 -8.31 -12.60
N TRP A 63 3.51 -7.05 -12.32
CA TRP A 63 4.24 -6.23 -11.36
C TRP A 63 4.13 -6.82 -9.94
N GLN A 64 2.92 -7.17 -9.49
CA GLN A 64 2.68 -7.81 -8.21
C GLN A 64 3.49 -9.10 -8.03
N ARG A 65 3.52 -9.97 -9.04
CA ARG A 65 4.32 -11.22 -9.01
C ARG A 65 5.83 -11.00 -8.87
N SER A 66 6.33 -9.81 -9.22
CA SER A 66 7.75 -9.47 -9.11
C SER A 66 8.14 -8.85 -7.76
N VAL A 67 7.15 -8.54 -6.92
CA VAL A 67 7.32 -7.96 -5.59
C VAL A 67 7.32 -9.10 -4.57
N CYS A 68 8.24 -9.03 -3.61
CA CYS A 68 8.25 -9.98 -2.50
C CYS A 68 6.99 -9.81 -1.63
N PRO A 69 6.22 -10.87 -1.34
CA PRO A 69 5.01 -10.76 -0.52
C PRO A 69 5.29 -10.38 0.93
N GLU A 70 6.51 -10.61 1.43
CA GLU A 70 6.89 -10.28 2.81
C GLU A 70 7.39 -8.83 2.92
N CYS A 71 8.50 -8.50 2.25
CA CYS A 71 9.16 -7.20 2.40
C CYS A 71 8.69 -6.14 1.40
N ARG A 72 7.85 -6.50 0.43
CA ARG A 72 7.31 -5.60 -0.63
C ARG A 72 8.35 -4.89 -1.52
N THR A 73 9.59 -5.38 -1.53
CA THR A 73 10.64 -4.91 -2.47
C THR A 73 10.72 -5.83 -3.69
N ARG A 74 11.30 -5.36 -4.79
CA ARG A 74 11.46 -6.14 -6.03
C ARG A 74 12.89 -6.61 -6.17
N LEU A 75 13.09 -7.86 -6.61
CA LEU A 75 14.44 -8.44 -6.76
C LEU A 75 15.36 -7.61 -7.68
N GLN A 76 14.80 -6.97 -8.71
CA GLN A 76 15.55 -6.14 -9.66
C GLN A 76 16.13 -4.88 -9.02
N GLU A 77 15.55 -4.40 -7.91
CA GLU A 77 16.05 -3.23 -7.19
C GLU A 77 17.34 -3.54 -6.44
N TRP A 78 17.57 -4.82 -6.11
CA TRP A 78 18.78 -5.32 -5.45
C TRP A 78 19.88 -5.79 -6.41
N ASP A 79 19.51 -6.13 -7.65
CA ASP A 79 20.40 -6.76 -8.62
C ASP A 79 21.29 -5.72 -9.32
N HIS A 80 22.54 -5.60 -8.86
CA HIS A 80 23.54 -4.73 -9.46
C HIS A 80 23.78 -4.99 -10.95
N GLN A 81 23.67 -6.23 -11.42
CA GLN A 81 23.84 -6.55 -12.85
C GLN A 81 22.71 -6.00 -13.72
N ARG A 82 21.57 -5.67 -13.11
CA ARG A 82 20.40 -5.05 -13.75
C ARG A 82 20.26 -3.56 -13.44
N GLY A 83 21.29 -2.95 -12.85
CA GLY A 83 21.30 -1.53 -12.46
C GLY A 83 20.57 -1.23 -11.16
N GLY A 84 20.31 -2.25 -10.33
CA GLY A 84 19.88 -2.11 -8.95
C GLY A 84 21.03 -1.82 -8.00
N ASP A 85 20.72 -1.63 -6.72
CA ASP A 85 21.67 -1.38 -5.65
C ASP A 85 21.50 -2.44 -4.55
N PRO A 86 22.53 -3.23 -4.20
CA PRO A 86 22.49 -4.16 -3.07
C PRO A 86 22.12 -3.49 -1.72
N HIS A 87 22.26 -2.17 -1.63
CA HIS A 87 21.90 -1.35 -0.48
C HIS A 87 20.66 -0.47 -0.76
N ALA A 88 19.82 -0.83 -1.74
CA ALA A 88 18.60 -0.09 -2.09
C ALA A 88 17.65 0.15 -0.91
N TYR A 89 17.69 -0.71 0.11
CA TYR A 89 16.89 -0.58 1.33
C TYR A 89 17.75 -0.83 2.57
N VAL A 90 17.43 -0.12 3.64
CA VAL A 90 18.01 -0.30 4.98
C VAL A 90 16.93 -0.75 5.95
N THR A 91 17.29 -1.57 6.93
CA THR A 91 16.39 -1.97 8.01
C THR A 91 16.27 -0.84 9.02
N ASP A 92 15.04 -0.45 9.33
CA ASP A 92 14.73 0.49 10.42
C ASP A 92 13.88 -0.21 11.47
N THR A 93 14.06 0.13 12.75
CA THR A 93 13.31 -0.43 13.87
C THR A 93 12.49 0.67 14.52
N LEU A 94 11.16 0.64 14.31
CA LEU A 94 10.24 1.60 14.91
C LEU A 94 9.65 1.04 16.22
N ARG A 95 9.75 1.81 17.30
CA ARG A 95 8.96 1.58 18.53
C ARG A 95 7.64 2.32 18.43
N CYS A 96 6.52 1.61 18.54
CA CYS A 96 5.18 2.21 18.60
C CYS A 96 4.82 2.56 20.05
N PRO A 97 4.71 3.85 20.43
CA PRO A 97 4.41 4.24 21.81
C PRO A 97 3.05 3.71 22.30
N GLY A 98 2.05 3.65 21.42
CA GLY A 98 0.74 3.12 21.78
C GLY A 98 0.77 1.63 22.10
N CYS A 99 1.40 0.82 21.25
CA CYS A 99 1.56 -0.62 21.51
C CYS A 99 2.35 -0.86 22.79
N GLU A 100 3.39 -0.06 23.04
CA GLU A 100 4.13 -0.15 24.28
C GLU A 100 3.27 0.14 25.51
N LEU A 101 2.48 1.22 25.51
CA LEU A 101 1.58 1.52 26.62
C LEU A 101 0.58 0.38 26.88
N ILE A 102 0.10 -0.28 25.83
CA ILE A 102 -0.76 -1.46 25.96
C ILE A 102 -0.03 -2.60 26.66
N GLU A 103 1.21 -2.91 26.26
CA GLU A 103 1.99 -3.98 26.91
C GLU A 103 2.34 -3.62 28.36
N GLN A 104 2.70 -2.36 28.64
CA GLN A 104 2.94 -1.89 30.01
C GLN A 104 1.71 -2.07 30.90
N GLU A 105 0.52 -1.75 30.40
CA GLU A 105 -0.72 -1.97 31.17
C GLU A 105 -1.04 -3.46 31.31
N ARG A 106 -0.69 -4.30 30.32
CA ARG A 106 -0.87 -5.76 30.40
C ARG A 106 -0.03 -6.38 31.49
N ASP A 107 1.18 -5.88 31.71
CA ASP A 107 2.06 -6.34 32.79
C ASP A 107 1.44 -6.12 34.18
N HIS A 108 0.46 -5.22 34.29
CA HIS A 108 -0.29 -4.96 35.52
C HIS A 108 -1.57 -5.80 35.68
N VAL A 109 -2.01 -6.52 34.64
CA VAL A 109 -3.20 -7.37 34.72
C VAL A 109 -2.87 -8.65 35.49
N PRO A 110 -3.59 -8.97 36.58
CA PRO A 110 -3.37 -10.20 37.32
C PRO A 110 -3.53 -11.45 36.45
N THR A 111 -2.66 -12.44 36.64
CA THR A 111 -2.74 -13.72 35.90
C THR A 111 -3.76 -14.70 36.50
N ASP A 112 -4.35 -14.37 37.65
CA ASP A 112 -5.38 -15.18 38.29
C ASP A 112 -6.77 -14.88 37.70
N ARG A 113 -7.82 -15.47 38.30
CA ARG A 113 -9.20 -15.29 37.81
C ARG A 113 -9.66 -13.83 37.81
N SER A 114 -9.02 -12.95 38.59
CA SER A 114 -9.39 -11.52 38.64
C SER A 114 -9.01 -10.77 37.36
N GLY A 115 -8.01 -11.24 36.61
CA GLY A 115 -7.66 -10.69 35.30
C GLY A 115 -8.49 -11.25 34.14
N TYR A 116 -9.35 -12.25 34.38
CA TYR A 116 -10.10 -12.88 33.29
C TYR A 116 -11.12 -11.90 32.71
N GLY A 117 -11.08 -11.71 31.39
CA GLY A 117 -11.98 -10.82 30.68
C GLY A 117 -11.58 -9.35 30.67
N VAL A 118 -10.46 -8.97 31.32
CA VAL A 118 -9.90 -7.62 31.23
C VAL A 118 -9.42 -7.35 29.80
N LYS A 119 -9.83 -6.21 29.25
CA LYS A 119 -9.39 -5.71 27.95
C LYS A 119 -8.74 -4.35 28.12
N ILE A 120 -7.53 -4.22 27.60
CA ILE A 120 -6.80 -2.95 27.57
C ILE A 120 -7.05 -2.30 26.21
N GLN A 121 -7.45 -1.03 26.27
CA GLN A 121 -7.75 -0.23 25.08
C GLN A 121 -7.14 1.16 25.25
N LEU A 122 -6.67 1.74 24.14
CA LEU A 122 -6.27 3.14 24.10
C LEU A 122 -7.47 3.98 23.71
N LEU A 123 -7.68 5.06 24.46
CA LEU A 123 -8.67 6.09 24.15
C LEU A 123 -7.95 7.41 23.91
N PRO A 124 -8.36 8.22 22.92
CA PRO A 124 -7.99 9.63 22.85
C PRO A 124 -8.25 10.33 24.19
N ARG A 125 -7.30 11.15 24.65
CA ARG A 125 -7.37 11.82 25.96
C ARG A 125 -8.66 12.61 26.16
N GLU A 126 -9.07 13.36 25.14
CA GLU A 126 -10.29 14.17 25.15
C GLU A 126 -11.56 13.33 25.40
N GLN A 127 -11.61 12.10 24.88
CA GLN A 127 -12.72 11.18 25.09
C GLN A 127 -12.72 10.59 26.50
N TYR A 128 -11.54 10.39 27.09
CA TYR A 128 -11.41 9.90 28.46
C TYR A 128 -11.90 10.94 29.48
N GLU A 129 -11.54 12.20 29.29
CA GLU A 129 -11.90 13.32 30.17
C GLU A 129 -13.40 13.64 30.17
N GLN A 130 -14.11 13.23 29.13
CA GLN A 130 -15.56 13.40 28.98
C GLN A 130 -16.38 12.22 29.54
N ARG A 131 -15.75 11.16 30.05
CA ARG A 131 -16.49 10.06 30.69
C ARG A 131 -17.00 10.50 32.08
N PRO A 132 -18.29 10.26 32.39
CA PRO A 132 -18.87 10.58 33.69
C PRO A 132 -18.31 9.71 34.82
#